data_AF-A0A538KDJ7-F1
#
_entry.id   AF-A0A538KDJ7-F1
#
_cell.length_a   1.000
_cell.length_b   1.000
_cell.length_c   1.000
_cell.angle_alpha   90.00
_cell.angle_beta   90.00
_cell.angle_gamma   90.00
#
_symmetry.space_group_name_H-M   'P 1'
#
loop_
_entity.id
_entity.type
_entity.pdbx_description
1 polymer ?
#
loop_
_entity_poly.entity_id
_entity_poly.type
_entity_poly.pdbx_seq_one_letter_code
_entity_poly.pdbx_strand_id
1 'polypeptide(L)'
;MARPTDSNEQLLCSFCGKSQRQVKKLIAGPGVYICDECIDLCNEIIDEELTAPPSFDIENLPKPREIYDVLNEYVVGQEQSKRTLSVAVYNHYKRVQMMSSDENDIELQKSNILLLGPTGCGKTLLAQTLARILNVPFAIADATALTEAGYVGEDVENILLKLIQAADYDVKKAETGIIYIDEVDKIARKADNPSITRDVSGEGVQQA
;
A
#
# COMPACT_ATOMS: atom_id res chain seq x y z
N MET A 1 -31.39 -22.65 -58.89
CA MET A 1 -30.47 -21.50 -59.08
C MET A 1 -29.57 -21.42 -57.87
N ALA A 2 -28.41 -22.07 -57.91
CA ALA A 2 -27.34 -21.88 -56.91
C ALA A 2 -26.35 -20.87 -57.52
N ARG A 3 -26.22 -19.70 -56.90
CA ARG A 3 -25.24 -18.69 -57.34
C ARG A 3 -23.85 -19.13 -56.86
N PRO A 4 -22.83 -19.15 -57.73
CA PRO A 4 -21.46 -19.15 -57.27
C PRO A 4 -21.11 -17.71 -56.87
N THR A 5 -20.81 -17.48 -55.59
CA THR A 5 -20.16 -16.24 -55.15
C THR A 5 -18.67 -16.48 -55.07
N ASP A 6 -18.00 -16.03 -56.12
CA ASP A 6 -16.56 -15.88 -56.20
C ASP A 6 -16.19 -14.55 -55.53
N SER A 7 -15.60 -14.57 -54.33
CA SER A 7 -14.78 -13.47 -53.78
C SER A 7 -14.19 -13.89 -52.44
N ASN A 8 -12.93 -14.33 -52.48
CA ASN A 8 -11.85 -14.16 -51.51
C ASN A 8 -12.15 -13.30 -50.25
N GLU A 9 -13.09 -13.71 -49.38
CA GLU A 9 -13.31 -13.09 -48.06
C GLU A 9 -12.10 -13.44 -47.21
N GLN A 10 -11.11 -12.55 -47.25
CA GLN A 10 -9.97 -12.63 -46.35
C GLN A 10 -10.50 -12.46 -44.94
N LEU A 11 -10.53 -13.56 -44.17
CA LEU A 11 -10.80 -13.52 -42.74
C LEU A 11 -9.67 -12.70 -42.10
N LEU A 12 -10.05 -11.59 -41.47
CA LEU A 12 -9.14 -10.61 -40.88
C LEU A 12 -9.36 -10.58 -39.37
N CYS A 13 -8.27 -10.47 -38.61
CA CYS A 13 -8.32 -10.19 -37.19
C CYS A 13 -8.95 -8.82 -36.96
N SER A 14 -9.96 -8.75 -36.09
CA SER A 14 -10.68 -7.53 -35.75
C SER A 14 -9.85 -6.54 -34.91
N PHE A 15 -8.73 -6.98 -34.35
CA PHE A 15 -7.85 -6.18 -33.49
C PHE A 15 -6.68 -5.57 -34.27
N CYS A 16 -5.94 -6.39 -35.02
CA CYS A 16 -4.73 -5.95 -35.75
C CYS A 16 -4.89 -5.87 -37.26
N GLY A 17 -6.04 -6.30 -37.82
CA GLY A 17 -6.30 -6.28 -39.26
C GLY A 17 -5.50 -7.29 -40.09
N LYS A 18 -4.73 -8.19 -39.47
CA LYS A 18 -3.99 -9.24 -40.19
C LYS A 18 -4.93 -10.31 -40.75
N SER A 19 -4.65 -10.77 -41.96
CA SER A 19 -5.37 -11.87 -42.60
C SER A 19 -4.99 -13.23 -41.99
N GLN A 20 -5.85 -14.24 -42.17
CA GLN A 20 -5.58 -15.62 -41.73
C GLN A 20 -4.26 -16.20 -42.25
N ARG A 21 -3.71 -15.70 -43.36
CA ARG A 21 -2.41 -16.15 -43.91
C ARG A 21 -1.20 -15.53 -43.21
N GLN A 22 -1.40 -14.44 -42.48
CA GLN A 22 -0.33 -13.67 -41.82
C GLN A 22 -0.12 -14.05 -40.35
N VAL A 23 -0.97 -14.93 -39.79
CA VAL A 23 -0.97 -15.33 -38.38
C VAL A 23 -0.99 -16.84 -38.27
N LYS A 24 -0.50 -17.41 -37.15
CA LYS A 24 -0.45 -18.87 -37.00
C LYS A 24 -1.83 -19.45 -36.73
N LYS A 25 -2.66 -18.72 -35.97
CA LYS A 25 -4.04 -19.11 -35.68
C LYS A 25 -4.94 -17.88 -35.73
N LEU A 26 -6.14 -18.09 -36.29
CA LEU A 26 -7.22 -17.12 -36.26
C LEU A 26 -8.44 -17.82 -35.66
N ILE A 27 -8.94 -17.28 -34.55
CA ILE A 27 -10.05 -17.84 -33.77
C ILE A 27 -11.30 -17.05 -34.10
N ALA A 28 -12.40 -17.76 -34.41
CA ALA A 28 -13.68 -17.17 -34.78
C ALA A 28 -14.63 -17.12 -33.58
N GLY A 29 -15.24 -15.96 -33.36
CA GLY A 29 -16.38 -15.75 -32.48
C GLY A 29 -17.62 -15.30 -33.25
N PRO A 30 -18.74 -15.00 -32.58
CA PRO A 30 -19.96 -14.49 -33.22
C PRO A 30 -19.71 -13.12 -33.89
N GLY A 31 -19.40 -13.13 -35.18
CA GLY A 31 -19.16 -11.91 -35.98
C GLY A 31 -17.81 -11.22 -35.75
N VAL A 32 -16.86 -11.88 -35.07
CA VAL A 32 -15.54 -11.31 -34.73
C VAL A 32 -14.45 -12.36 -34.89
N TYR A 33 -13.23 -11.93 -35.18
CA TYR A 33 -12.06 -12.82 -35.27
C TYR A 33 -10.88 -12.24 -34.49
N ILE A 34 -10.11 -13.08 -33.81
CA ILE A 34 -8.90 -12.69 -33.07
C ILE A 34 -7.75 -13.64 -33.40
N CYS A 35 -6.53 -13.12 -33.57
CA CYS A 35 -5.34 -13.93 -33.87
C CYS A 35 -4.53 -14.27 -32.63
N ASP A 36 -3.63 -15.26 -32.74
CA ASP A 36 -2.73 -15.67 -31.67
C ASP A 36 -1.91 -14.51 -31.09
N GLU A 37 -1.30 -13.70 -31.95
CA GLU A 37 -0.51 -12.54 -31.49
C GLU A 37 -1.31 -11.51 -30.69
N CYS A 38 -2.58 -11.27 -31.03
CA CYS A 38 -3.42 -10.35 -30.27
C CYS A 38 -3.84 -10.94 -28.92
N ILE A 39 -4.01 -12.27 -28.85
CA ILE A 39 -4.26 -12.95 -27.57
C ILE A 39 -3.04 -12.85 -26.67
N ASP A 40 -1.85 -13.08 -27.21
CA ASP A 40 -0.60 -12.96 -26.45
C ASP A 40 -0.41 -11.54 -25.94
N LEU A 41 -0.63 -10.52 -26.79
CA LEU A 41 -0.59 -9.12 -26.37
C LEU A 41 -1.65 -8.78 -25.31
N CYS A 42 -2.89 -9.27 -25.46
CA CYS A 42 -3.92 -9.06 -24.46
C CYS A 42 -3.56 -9.73 -23.13
N ASN A 43 -2.97 -10.92 -23.15
CA ASN A 43 -2.51 -11.59 -21.94
C ASN A 43 -1.36 -10.81 -21.29
N GLU A 44 -0.41 -10.28 -22.06
CA GLU A 44 0.66 -9.42 -21.53
C GLU A 44 0.10 -8.16 -20.85
N ILE A 45 -0.87 -7.49 -21.47
CA ILE A 45 -1.54 -6.31 -20.90
C ILE A 45 -2.30 -6.68 -19.61
N ILE A 46 -3.00 -7.81 -19.59
CA ILE A 46 -3.72 -8.30 -18.42
C ILE A 46 -2.74 -8.69 -17.30
N ASP A 47 -1.63 -9.33 -17.64
CA ASP A 47 -0.60 -9.73 -16.67
C ASP A 47 0.12 -8.48 -16.09
N GLU A 48 0.33 -7.42 -16.87
CA GLU A 48 0.81 -6.13 -16.37
C GLU A 48 -0.19 -5.48 -15.38
N GLU A 49 -1.50 -5.57 -15.66
CA GLU A 49 -2.54 -5.07 -14.77
C GLU A 49 -2.68 -5.92 -13.48
N LEU A 50 -2.39 -7.22 -13.55
CA LEU A 50 -2.34 -8.14 -12.40
C LEU A 50 -1.05 -8.02 -11.59
N THR A 51 0.04 -7.52 -12.19
CA THR A 51 1.33 -7.31 -11.52
C THR A 51 1.47 -5.90 -10.94
N ALA A 52 0.59 -4.97 -11.30
CA ALA A 52 0.37 -3.78 -10.49
C ALA A 52 0.03 -4.23 -9.06
N PRO A 53 0.77 -3.80 -8.03
CA PRO A 53 0.50 -4.23 -6.67
C PRO A 53 -0.96 -3.90 -6.36
N PRO A 54 -1.76 -4.90 -5.91
CA PRO A 54 -3.18 -4.71 -5.74
C PRO A 54 -3.37 -3.47 -4.87
N SER A 55 -4.13 -2.49 -5.36
CA SER A 55 -4.57 -1.41 -4.51
C SER A 55 -5.26 -2.04 -3.30
N PHE A 56 -4.95 -1.55 -2.11
CA PHE A 56 -5.62 -1.98 -0.90
C PHE A 56 -7.14 -1.95 -1.12
N ASP A 57 -7.74 -3.13 -1.24
CA ASP A 57 -9.19 -3.26 -1.37
C ASP A 57 -9.77 -3.01 0.01
N ILE A 58 -10.11 -1.74 0.25
CA ILE A 58 -10.74 -1.29 1.50
C ILE A 58 -11.99 -2.14 1.79
N GLU A 59 -12.66 -2.66 0.76
CA GLU A 59 -13.82 -3.54 0.86
C GLU A 59 -13.52 -4.92 1.46
N ASN A 60 -12.27 -5.41 1.32
CA ASN A 60 -11.82 -6.72 1.81
C ASN A 60 -10.83 -6.59 2.98
N LEU A 61 -11.08 -5.65 3.90
CA LEU A 61 -10.27 -5.49 5.11
C LEU A 61 -10.32 -6.76 5.99
N PRO A 62 -9.18 -7.42 6.28
CA PRO A 62 -9.15 -8.62 7.10
C PRO A 62 -9.64 -8.34 8.52
N LYS A 63 -10.40 -9.29 9.09
CA LYS A 63 -10.93 -9.18 10.45
C LYS A 63 -9.78 -9.20 11.47
N PRO A 64 -9.97 -8.63 12.67
CA PRO A 64 -8.93 -8.64 13.71
C PRO A 64 -8.40 -10.02 14.07
N ARG A 65 -9.21 -11.08 13.93
CA ARG A 65 -8.74 -12.47 14.13
C ARG A 65 -7.79 -12.92 13.04
N GLU A 66 -8.09 -12.62 11.78
CA GLU A 66 -7.25 -12.98 10.64
C GLU A 66 -5.91 -12.24 10.70
N ILE A 67 -5.93 -10.93 11.03
CA ILE A 67 -4.70 -10.16 11.25
C ILE A 67 -3.87 -10.79 12.37
N TYR A 68 -4.51 -11.13 13.49
CA TYR A 68 -3.84 -11.75 14.63
C TYR A 68 -3.22 -13.11 14.28
N ASP A 69 -3.94 -13.94 13.51
CA ASP A 69 -3.48 -15.26 13.10
C ASP A 69 -2.25 -15.16 12.19
N VAL A 70 -2.24 -14.25 11.22
CA VAL A 70 -1.04 -14.04 10.39
C VAL A 70 0.11 -13.46 11.23
N LEU A 71 -0.16 -12.54 12.16
CA LEU A 71 0.89 -12.06 13.07
C LEU A 71 1.50 -13.18 13.93
N ASN A 72 0.73 -14.22 14.27
CA ASN A 72 1.23 -15.39 15.01
C ASN A 72 2.24 -16.22 14.20
N GLU A 73 2.14 -16.23 12.87
CA GLU A 73 3.05 -16.97 12.00
C GLU A 73 4.46 -16.36 12.00
N TYR A 74 4.57 -15.04 12.16
CA TYR A 74 5.84 -14.31 12.08
C TYR A 74 6.39 -13.88 13.46
N VAL A 75 5.52 -13.61 14.44
CA VAL A 75 5.91 -13.07 15.75
C VAL A 75 5.45 -13.99 16.88
N VAL A 76 6.43 -14.69 17.45
CA VAL A 76 6.24 -15.60 18.58
C VAL A 76 6.02 -14.82 19.88
N GLY A 77 4.97 -15.16 20.62
CA GLY A 77 4.59 -14.46 21.86
C GLY A 77 3.99 -13.07 21.58
N GLN A 78 4.08 -12.14 22.53
CA GLN A 78 3.50 -10.79 22.41
C GLN A 78 1.97 -10.78 22.19
N GLU A 79 1.25 -11.73 22.80
CA GLU A 79 -0.18 -11.96 22.58
C GLU A 79 -1.05 -10.73 22.79
N GLN A 80 -0.77 -9.96 23.84
CA GLN A 80 -1.48 -8.71 24.12
C GLN A 80 -1.25 -7.68 23.00
N SER A 81 0.00 -7.50 22.57
CA SER A 81 0.35 -6.53 21.52
C SER A 81 -0.27 -6.92 20.19
N LYS A 82 -0.19 -8.19 19.77
CA LYS A 82 -0.83 -8.68 18.53
C LYS A 82 -2.34 -8.44 18.55
N ARG A 83 -3.01 -8.74 19.67
CA ARG A 83 -4.46 -8.52 19.80
C ARG A 83 -4.82 -7.04 19.68
N THR A 84 -4.11 -6.17 20.42
CA THR A 84 -4.36 -4.72 20.41
C THR A 84 -4.11 -4.13 19.02
N LEU A 85 -2.99 -4.50 18.38
CA LEU A 85 -2.64 -4.07 17.03
C LEU A 85 -3.73 -4.47 16.02
N SER A 86 -4.17 -5.72 16.06
CA SER A 86 -5.16 -6.23 15.12
C SER A 86 -6.49 -5.47 15.19
N VAL A 87 -6.93 -5.10 16.39
CA VAL A 87 -8.14 -4.29 16.59
C VAL A 87 -7.91 -2.83 16.18
N ALA A 88 -6.81 -2.23 16.60
CA ALA A 88 -6.50 -0.83 16.33
C ALA A 88 -6.37 -0.56 14.82
N VAL A 89 -5.67 -1.44 14.11
CA VAL A 89 -5.47 -1.37 12.66
C VAL A 89 -6.79 -1.56 11.92
N TYR A 90 -7.57 -2.58 12.28
CA TYR A 90 -8.89 -2.80 11.69
C TYR A 90 -9.80 -1.57 11.85
N ASN A 91 -9.87 -1.00 13.05
CA ASN A 91 -10.67 0.20 13.29
C ASN A 91 -10.14 1.43 12.54
N HIS A 92 -8.81 1.56 12.39
CA HIS A 92 -8.20 2.64 11.64
C HIS A 92 -8.64 2.61 10.18
N TYR A 93 -8.52 1.48 9.50
CA TYR A 93 -8.90 1.37 8.08
C TYR A 93 -10.41 1.40 7.87
N LYS A 94 -11.18 0.88 8.81
CA LYS A 94 -12.65 1.05 8.80
C LYS A 94 -13.05 2.53 8.89
N ARG A 95 -12.34 3.33 9.70
CA ARG A 95 -12.53 4.79 9.71
C ARG A 95 -12.22 5.41 8.34
N VAL A 96 -11.07 5.06 7.75
CA VAL A 96 -10.66 5.58 6.43
C VAL A 96 -11.74 5.28 5.38
N GLN A 97 -12.32 4.07 5.39
CA GLN A 97 -13.45 3.70 4.53
C GLN A 97 -14.67 4.62 4.74
N MET A 98 -15.05 4.86 5.99
CA MET A 98 -16.22 5.69 6.30
C MET A 98 -16.01 7.15 5.95
N MET A 99 -14.79 7.69 6.04
CA MET A 99 -14.47 9.07 5.61
C MET A 99 -14.61 9.28 4.10
N SER A 100 -14.44 8.22 3.30
CA SER A 100 -14.65 8.30 1.84
C SER A 100 -16.14 8.29 1.45
N SER A 101 -17.03 7.95 2.39
CA SER A 101 -18.48 7.98 2.21
C SER A 101 -19.02 9.24 2.89
N ASP A 102 -19.36 10.28 2.11
CA ASP A 102 -19.84 11.62 2.55
C ASP A 102 -21.12 11.62 3.43
N GLU A 103 -21.58 10.46 3.91
CA GLU A 103 -22.88 10.29 4.56
C GLU A 103 -22.89 10.48 6.08
N ASN A 104 -21.77 10.80 6.74
CA ASN A 104 -21.74 10.91 8.21
C ASN A 104 -21.06 12.18 8.72
N ASP A 105 -21.83 13.00 9.44
CA ASP A 105 -21.40 14.18 10.21
C ASP A 105 -20.65 13.78 11.51
N ILE A 106 -19.99 12.61 11.50
CA ILE A 106 -19.32 12.01 12.66
C ILE A 106 -17.81 12.13 12.47
N GLU A 107 -17.21 13.07 13.18
CA GLU A 107 -15.75 13.19 13.26
C GLU A 107 -15.16 12.03 14.06
N LEU A 108 -14.60 11.04 13.36
CA LEU A 108 -13.83 9.97 13.98
C LEU A 108 -12.38 10.41 14.17
N GLN A 109 -11.89 10.38 15.40
CA GLN A 109 -10.51 10.78 15.69
C GLN A 109 -9.48 9.77 15.14
N LYS A 110 -8.31 10.29 14.74
CA LYS A 110 -7.14 9.48 14.38
C LYS A 110 -6.63 8.74 15.62
N SER A 111 -6.36 7.45 15.47
CA SER A 111 -5.72 6.62 16.50
C SER A 111 -4.35 6.18 16.01
N ASN A 112 -3.32 6.80 16.56
CA ASN A 112 -1.93 6.37 16.39
C ASN A 112 -1.61 5.30 17.44
N ILE A 113 -0.58 4.49 17.18
CA ILE A 113 -0.20 3.37 18.04
C ILE A 113 1.21 3.63 18.57
N LEU A 114 1.37 3.53 19.90
CA LEU A 114 2.68 3.53 20.55
C LEU A 114 3.02 2.11 21.00
N LEU A 115 4.12 1.56 20.49
CA LEU A 115 4.62 0.23 20.87
C LEU A 115 5.72 0.36 21.91
N LEU A 116 5.45 -0.09 23.13
CA LEU A 116 6.40 -0.12 24.23
C LEU A 116 6.92 -1.54 24.45
N GLY A 117 8.24 -1.68 24.54
CA GLY A 117 8.89 -2.97 24.80
C GLY A 117 10.41 -2.88 24.68
N PRO A 118 11.15 -3.86 25.22
CA PRO A 118 12.60 -3.87 25.17
C PRO A 118 13.14 -3.96 23.73
N THR A 119 14.44 -3.72 23.56
CA THR A 119 15.10 -3.94 22.27
C THR A 119 15.01 -5.42 21.87
N GLY A 120 14.87 -5.68 20.57
CA GLY A 120 14.83 -7.06 20.04
C GLY A 120 13.55 -7.87 20.31
N CYS A 121 12.48 -7.30 20.88
CA CYS A 121 11.22 -8.04 21.12
C CYS A 121 10.28 -8.15 19.91
N GLY A 122 10.70 -7.66 18.73
CA GLY A 122 9.92 -7.76 17.49
C GLY A 122 9.00 -6.58 17.18
N LYS A 123 9.18 -5.39 17.78
CA LYS A 123 8.37 -4.19 17.46
C LYS A 123 8.37 -3.84 15.97
N THR A 124 9.57 -3.71 15.39
CA THR A 124 9.76 -3.43 13.96
C THR A 124 9.18 -4.54 13.08
N LEU A 125 9.35 -5.80 13.50
CA LEU A 125 8.80 -6.96 12.78
C LEU A 125 7.26 -6.99 12.79
N LEU A 126 6.62 -6.60 13.90
CA LEU A 126 5.17 -6.46 13.99
C LEU A 126 4.67 -5.42 12.98
N ALA A 127 5.29 -4.24 12.93
CA ALA A 127 4.91 -3.18 12.00
C ALA A 127 5.10 -3.59 10.52
N GLN A 128 6.24 -4.18 10.19
CA GLN A 128 6.52 -4.70 8.84
C GLN A 128 5.56 -5.81 8.41
N THR A 129 5.17 -6.68 9.35
CA THR A 129 4.24 -7.78 9.05
C THR A 129 2.82 -7.24 8.85
N LEU A 130 2.39 -6.25 9.65
CA LEU A 130 1.10 -5.57 9.44
C LEU A 130 1.01 -4.93 8.06
N ALA A 131 2.03 -4.19 7.63
CA ALA A 131 2.04 -3.56 6.31
C ALA A 131 1.95 -4.59 5.17
N ARG A 132 2.62 -5.75 5.32
CA ARG A 132 2.54 -6.86 4.36
C ARG A 132 1.16 -7.52 4.33
N ILE A 133 0.53 -7.75 5.48
CA ILE A 133 -0.84 -8.32 5.57
C ILE A 133 -1.85 -7.41 4.87
N LEU A 134 -1.71 -6.10 5.08
CA LEU A 134 -2.62 -5.12 4.52
C LEU A 134 -2.26 -4.69 3.09
N ASN A 135 -1.10 -5.08 2.58
CA ASN A 135 -0.61 -4.66 1.27
C ASN A 135 -0.67 -3.13 1.05
N VAL A 136 -0.18 -2.37 2.04
CA VAL A 136 -0.14 -0.90 2.01
C VAL A 136 1.30 -0.40 1.98
N PRO A 137 1.55 0.81 1.43
CA PRO A 137 2.87 1.43 1.46
C PRO A 137 3.41 1.53 2.89
N PHE A 138 4.71 1.30 3.08
CA PHE A 138 5.33 1.29 4.39
C PHE A 138 6.61 2.13 4.39
N ALA A 139 6.70 3.06 5.34
CA ALA A 139 7.90 3.86 5.57
C ALA A 139 8.42 3.63 6.99
N ILE A 140 9.73 3.39 7.09
CA ILE A 140 10.46 3.32 8.36
C ILE A 140 11.27 4.59 8.52
N ALA A 141 11.16 5.21 9.68
CA ALA A 141 11.98 6.34 10.09
C ALA A 141 12.59 6.07 11.47
N ASP A 142 13.81 6.55 11.68
CA ASP A 142 14.47 6.55 12.98
C ASP A 142 14.35 7.96 13.57
N ALA A 143 13.76 8.09 14.75
CA ALA A 143 13.56 9.39 15.38
C ALA A 143 14.88 10.10 15.70
N THR A 144 16.00 9.38 15.86
CA THR A 144 17.31 9.98 16.15
C THR A 144 17.92 10.74 14.98
N ALA A 145 17.53 10.38 13.76
CA ALA A 145 18.00 11.04 12.54
C ALA A 145 17.23 12.33 12.25
N LEU A 146 16.10 12.55 12.90
CA LEU A 146 15.22 13.70 12.67
C LEU A 146 15.77 14.96 13.33
N THR A 147 15.69 16.07 12.62
CA THR A 147 16.06 17.39 13.12
C THR A 147 15.02 18.44 12.73
N GLU A 148 14.90 19.51 13.51
CA GLU A 148 14.05 20.66 13.18
C GLU A 148 14.41 21.24 11.80
N ALA A 149 13.41 21.75 11.07
CA ALA A 149 13.59 22.35 9.75
C ALA A 149 14.70 23.41 9.74
N GLY A 150 15.61 23.30 8.78
CA GLY A 150 16.76 24.20 8.63
C GLY A 150 18.03 23.80 9.38
N TYR A 151 18.05 22.62 10.02
CA TYR A 151 19.25 22.02 10.60
C TYR A 151 19.76 20.83 9.77
N VAL A 152 21.02 20.42 10.01
CA VAL A 152 21.63 19.28 9.32
C VAL A 152 21.10 17.98 9.92
N GLY A 153 20.24 17.28 9.18
CA GLY A 153 19.62 16.00 9.56
C GLY A 153 18.54 15.58 8.56
N GLU A 154 17.81 14.52 8.87
CA GLU A 154 16.68 14.07 8.06
C GLU A 154 15.42 14.89 8.44
N ASP A 155 14.82 15.55 7.45
CA ASP A 155 13.55 16.27 7.64
C ASP A 155 12.37 15.31 7.83
N VAL A 156 11.36 15.70 8.60
CA VAL A 156 10.08 14.98 8.76
C VAL A 156 9.42 14.76 7.40
N GLU A 157 9.54 15.73 6.47
CA GLU A 157 9.02 15.61 5.11
C GLU A 157 9.66 14.45 4.31
N ASN A 158 10.91 14.08 4.62
CA ASN A 158 11.56 12.94 3.95
C ASN A 158 10.90 11.61 4.30
N ILE A 159 10.24 11.50 5.46
CA ILE A 159 9.47 10.30 5.82
C ILE A 159 8.28 10.14 4.88
N LEU A 160 7.59 11.25 4.57
CA LEU A 160 6.48 11.26 3.62
C LEU A 160 6.99 10.96 2.21
N LEU A 161 8.13 11.51 1.81
CA LEU A 161 8.75 11.18 0.53
C LEU A 161 9.05 9.68 0.41
N LYS A 162 9.60 9.05 1.45
CA LYS A 162 9.82 7.59 1.49
C LYS A 162 8.51 6.82 1.35
N LEU A 163 7.43 7.27 1.99
CA LEU A 163 6.12 6.64 1.88
C LEU A 163 5.54 6.76 0.47
N ILE A 164 5.65 7.93 -0.15
CA ILE A 164 5.21 8.19 -1.54
C ILE A 164 6.02 7.34 -2.52
N GLN A 165 7.33 7.20 -2.32
CA GLN A 165 8.17 6.30 -3.11
C GLN A 165 7.74 4.85 -2.95
N ALA A 166 7.42 4.39 -1.73
CA ALA A 166 6.89 3.06 -1.48
C ALA A 166 5.48 2.84 -2.05
N ALA A 167 4.79 3.92 -2.42
CA ALA A 167 3.49 3.91 -3.09
C ALA A 167 3.61 4.10 -4.61
N ASP A 168 4.81 3.99 -5.20
CA ASP A 168 5.06 4.24 -6.63
C ASP A 168 4.55 5.61 -7.09
N TYR A 169 4.68 6.62 -6.22
CA TYR A 169 4.20 7.99 -6.43
C TYR A 169 2.68 8.15 -6.54
N ASP A 170 1.90 7.13 -6.18
CA ASP A 170 0.44 7.22 -6.05
C ASP A 170 0.05 7.81 -4.70
N VAL A 171 -0.44 9.05 -4.73
CA VAL A 171 -0.88 9.80 -3.55
C VAL A 171 -2.03 9.09 -2.82
N LYS A 172 -2.99 8.51 -3.55
CA LYS A 172 -4.14 7.83 -2.93
C LYS A 172 -3.70 6.57 -2.19
N LYS A 173 -2.75 5.82 -2.76
CA LYS A 173 -2.14 4.69 -2.06
C LYS A 173 -1.37 5.16 -0.83
N ALA A 174 -0.58 6.23 -0.95
CA ALA A 174 0.21 6.78 0.15
C ALA A 174 -0.66 7.25 1.34
N GLU A 175 -1.86 7.78 1.10
CA GLU A 175 -2.83 8.18 2.14
C GLU A 175 -3.25 7.01 3.05
N THR A 176 -3.19 5.78 2.54
CA THR A 176 -3.49 4.54 3.28
C THR A 176 -2.25 3.87 3.88
N GLY A 177 -1.07 4.45 3.67
CA GLY A 177 0.21 3.90 4.08
C GLY A 177 0.45 3.92 5.59
N ILE A 178 1.41 3.10 6.04
CA ILE A 178 1.84 3.01 7.43
C ILE A 178 3.22 3.65 7.57
N ILE A 179 3.34 4.56 8.52
CA ILE A 179 4.62 5.12 8.97
C ILE A 179 4.97 4.49 10.32
N TYR A 180 6.15 3.89 10.39
CA TYR A 180 6.73 3.39 11.63
C TYR A 180 7.94 4.24 12.02
N ILE A 181 7.87 4.86 13.19
CA ILE A 181 8.95 5.66 13.77
C ILE A 181 9.58 4.86 14.90
N ASP A 182 10.83 4.45 14.74
CA ASP A 182 11.61 3.76 15.77
C ASP A 182 12.37 4.76 16.65
N GLU A 183 12.87 4.29 17.79
CA GLU A 183 13.70 5.08 18.74
C GLU A 183 13.06 6.40 19.22
N VAL A 184 11.73 6.47 19.27
CA VAL A 184 10.99 7.66 19.77
C VAL A 184 11.33 8.03 21.22
N ASP A 185 11.89 7.10 22.00
CA ASP A 185 12.39 7.39 23.34
C ASP A 185 13.59 8.35 23.35
N LYS A 186 14.30 8.48 22.23
CA LYS A 186 15.52 9.31 22.12
C LYS A 186 15.23 10.79 21.96
N ILE A 187 14.07 11.13 21.40
CA ILE A 187 13.61 12.52 21.24
C ILE A 187 12.85 13.01 22.48
N ALA A 188 12.63 12.15 23.48
CA ALA A 188 11.96 12.51 24.72
C ALA A 188 12.86 13.39 25.60
N ARG A 189 12.25 14.38 26.27
CA ARG A 189 12.95 15.25 27.22
C ARG A 189 13.44 14.47 28.44
N LYS A 190 14.61 14.88 28.94
CA LYS A 190 15.18 14.37 30.21
C LYS A 190 14.76 15.17 31.46
N ALA A 191 14.13 16.35 31.31
CA ALA A 191 13.75 17.22 32.42
C ALA A 191 12.49 18.06 32.14
N ASP A 192 11.72 18.38 33.18
CA ASP A 192 10.44 19.12 33.11
C ASP A 192 10.60 20.62 32.79
N ASN A 193 11.81 21.18 32.95
CA ASN A 193 12.02 22.62 32.70
C ASN A 193 12.18 22.91 31.19
N PRO A 194 11.52 23.96 30.66
CA PRO A 194 11.76 24.47 29.31
C PRO A 194 13.25 24.69 29.06
N SER A 195 13.80 24.04 28.03
CA SER A 195 15.18 24.29 27.62
C SER A 195 15.33 25.76 27.25
N ILE A 196 16.27 26.46 27.91
CA ILE A 196 16.55 27.87 27.66
C ILE A 196 17.24 28.05 26.29
N THR A 197 17.90 26.99 25.78
CA THR A 197 18.50 26.91 24.45
C THR A 197 17.60 26.13 23.50
N ARG A 198 17.52 26.54 22.23
CA ARG A 198 16.70 25.89 21.19
C ARG A 198 17.07 24.39 21.06
N ASP A 199 16.08 23.52 21.22
CA ASP A 199 16.25 22.07 21.16
C ASP A 199 15.83 21.55 19.78
N VAL A 200 16.83 21.28 18.94
CA VAL A 200 16.65 21.00 17.50
C VAL A 200 16.51 19.52 17.18
N SER A 201 16.80 18.63 18.13
CA SER A 201 16.79 17.16 17.97
C SER A 201 15.90 16.45 18.99
N GLY A 202 15.36 17.16 19.98
CA GLY A 202 14.38 16.65 20.94
C GLY A 202 13.00 17.23 20.68
N GLU A 203 12.64 18.28 21.42
CA GLU A 203 11.30 18.89 21.34
C GLU A 203 11.00 19.51 19.97
N GLY A 204 12.00 20.10 19.30
CA GLY A 204 11.83 20.66 17.96
C GLY A 204 11.34 19.63 16.94
N VAL A 205 11.68 18.35 17.11
CA VAL A 205 11.19 17.25 16.27
C VAL A 205 9.76 16.86 16.63
N GLN A 206 9.36 16.96 17.90
CA GLN A 206 8.00 16.66 18.34
C GLN A 206 6.98 17.72 17.92
N GLN A 207 7.43 18.97 17.72
CA GLN A 207 6.60 20.10 17.31
C GLN A 207 6.51 20.28 15.79
N ALA A 208 7.42 19.67 15.03
CA ALA A 208 7.51 19.76 13.57
C ALA A 208 6.50 18.88 12.84
#